data_AF-A0A378B2N2-F1
#
_entry.id   AF-A0A378B2N2-F1
#
_cell.length_a   1.000
_cell.length_b   1.000
_cell.length_c   1.000
_cell.angle_alpha   90.00
_cell.angle_beta   90.00
_cell.angle_gamma   90.00
#
_symmetry.space_group_name_H-M   'P 1'
#
loop_
_entity.id
_entity.type
_entity.pdbx_description
1 polymer ?
#
loop_
_entity_poly.entity_id
_entity_poly.type
_entity_poly.pdbx_seq_one_letter_code
_entity_poly.pdbx_strand_id
1 'polypeptide(L)'
;MQIVRAITTYTRNASGVDDVSLLDLTTIRTLDYVRKACRERIALRFPREKLSTRTPPLVRSELYDVLLKLEELEIIEEVDANKDALIVEPDSQDVNRLNARIPSDVVNGLHVFAGRIDLLL
;
A
#
# COMPACT_ATOMS: atom_id res chain seq x y z
N MET A 1 -27.53 6.03 17.06
CA MET A 1 -26.25 6.76 16.98
C MET A 1 -25.49 6.22 15.77
N GLN A 2 -25.01 7.07 14.88
CA GLN A 2 -24.32 6.68 13.64
C GLN A 2 -22.94 7.34 13.60
N ILE A 3 -21.93 6.60 13.14
CA ILE A 3 -20.58 7.14 12.94
C ILE A 3 -20.58 7.96 11.65
N VAL A 4 -20.20 9.24 11.74
CA VAL A 4 -20.12 10.16 10.58
C VAL A 4 -18.76 10.13 9.89
N ARG A 5 -17.68 9.96 10.65
CA ARG A 5 -16.32 9.77 10.14
C ARG A 5 -15.49 9.05 11.21
N ALA A 6 -14.74 8.04 10.79
CA ALA A 6 -13.82 7.34 11.67
C ALA A 6 -12.42 7.91 11.48
N ILE A 7 -11.98 8.77 12.40
CA ILE A 7 -10.64 9.36 12.41
C ILE A 7 -9.77 8.72 13.50
N THR A 8 -8.47 8.80 13.29
CA THR A 8 -7.46 8.37 14.26
C THR A 8 -7.10 9.50 15.22
N THR A 9 -6.22 9.22 16.18
CA THR A 9 -5.63 10.25 17.04
C THR A 9 -4.45 10.98 16.38
N TYR A 10 -4.03 10.56 15.18
CA TYR A 10 -3.02 11.24 14.38
C TYR A 10 -3.65 12.45 13.70
N THR A 11 -3.40 13.63 14.25
CA THR A 11 -3.91 14.91 13.72
C THR A 11 -2.78 15.84 13.26
N ARG A 12 -1.56 15.62 13.75
CA ARG A 12 -0.39 16.43 13.47
C ARG A 12 0.82 15.56 13.19
N ASN A 13 1.68 16.04 12.32
CA ASN A 13 2.97 15.41 12.06
C ASN A 13 4.00 15.70 13.17
N ALA A 14 5.20 15.15 13.04
CA ALA A 14 6.28 15.31 14.00
C ALA A 14 6.72 16.78 14.23
N SER A 15 6.44 17.67 13.28
CA SER A 15 6.73 19.11 13.40
C SER A 15 5.57 19.90 14.05
N GLY A 16 4.48 19.22 14.44
CA GLY A 16 3.32 19.85 15.06
C GLY A 16 2.36 20.53 14.06
N VAL A 17 2.52 20.28 12.76
CA VAL A 17 1.65 20.81 11.70
C VAL A 17 0.53 19.82 11.42
N ASP A 18 -0.67 20.32 11.15
CA ASP A 18 -1.84 19.49 10.82
C ASP A 18 -1.55 18.62 9.58
N ASP A 19 -1.81 17.31 9.70
CA ASP A 19 -1.47 16.31 8.68
C ASP A 19 -2.60 15.29 8.52
N VAL A 20 -3.09 15.14 7.29
CA VAL A 20 -4.24 14.30 6.96
C VAL A 20 -3.84 12.88 6.56
N SER A 21 -2.55 12.60 6.34
CA SER A 21 -2.07 11.37 5.72
C SER A 21 -2.51 10.09 6.44
N LEU A 22 -2.63 10.13 7.76
CA LEU A 22 -3.09 9.01 8.60
C LEU A 22 -4.31 9.40 9.47
N LEU A 23 -4.99 10.49 9.12
CA LEU A 23 -6.15 10.98 9.87
C LEU A 23 -7.33 10.03 9.71
N ASP A 24 -7.59 9.54 8.49
CA ASP A 24 -8.70 8.63 8.22
C ASP A 24 -8.33 7.18 8.52
N LEU A 25 -9.20 6.49 9.26
CA LEU A 25 -8.99 5.10 9.66
C LEU A 25 -8.91 4.16 8.44
N THR A 26 -9.59 4.51 7.35
CA THR A 26 -9.60 3.74 6.11
C THR A 26 -8.19 3.60 5.52
N THR A 27 -7.40 4.69 5.51
CA THR A 27 -6.03 4.66 4.97
C THR A 27 -5.16 3.63 5.70
N ILE A 28 -5.18 3.63 7.03
CA ILE A 28 -4.39 2.66 7.83
C ILE A 28 -4.88 1.23 7.59
N ARG A 29 -6.20 1.02 7.52
CA ARG A 29 -6.76 -0.32 7.27
C ARG A 29 -6.38 -0.85 5.89
N THR A 30 -6.37 0.01 4.88
CA THR A 30 -5.95 -0.37 3.53
C THR A 30 -4.48 -0.75 3.50
N LEU A 31 -3.60 0.07 4.08
CA LEU A 31 -2.18 -0.26 4.19
C LEU A 31 -1.94 -1.57 4.95
N ASP A 32 -2.67 -1.82 6.03
CA ASP A 32 -2.57 -3.07 6.78
C ASP A 32 -3.04 -4.28 5.94
N TYR A 33 -4.10 -4.10 5.15
CA TYR A 33 -4.59 -5.13 4.24
C TYR A 33 -3.57 -5.45 3.14
N VAL A 34 -2.97 -4.43 2.51
CA VAL A 34 -1.91 -4.60 1.50
C VAL A 34 -0.74 -5.40 2.09
N ARG A 35 -0.28 -5.01 3.29
CA ARG A 35 0.79 -5.71 4.03
C ARG A 35 0.43 -7.17 4.27
N LYS A 36 -0.80 -7.45 4.72
CA LYS A 36 -1.29 -8.81 4.98
C LYS A 36 -1.31 -9.64 3.69
N ALA A 37 -1.90 -9.11 2.60
CA ALA A 37 -1.99 -9.78 1.31
C ALA A 37 -0.62 -10.14 0.73
N CYS A 38 0.34 -9.21 0.78
CA CYS A 38 1.70 -9.44 0.35
C CYS A 38 2.38 -10.55 1.17
N ARG A 39 2.26 -10.48 2.51
CA ARG A 39 2.87 -11.48 3.41
C ARG A 39 2.29 -12.87 3.20
N GLU A 40 0.97 -12.97 3.01
CA GLU A 40 0.29 -14.24 2.74
C GLU A 40 0.73 -14.84 1.39
N ARG A 41 0.82 -14.01 0.34
CA ARG A 41 1.32 -14.47 -0.98
C ARG A 41 2.73 -15.06 -0.86
N ILE A 42 3.65 -14.36 -0.20
CA ILE A 42 5.03 -14.81 -0.08
C ILE A 42 5.13 -16.09 0.76
N ALA A 43 4.39 -16.18 1.88
CA ALA A 43 4.37 -17.39 2.70
C ALA A 43 3.84 -18.62 1.94
N LEU A 44 2.84 -18.45 1.07
CA LEU A 44 2.27 -19.53 0.27
C LEU A 44 3.16 -19.93 -0.91
N ARG A 45 3.79 -18.95 -1.58
CA ARG A 45 4.54 -19.19 -2.81
C ARG A 45 5.99 -19.64 -2.55
N PHE A 46 6.59 -19.17 -1.46
CA PHE A 46 8.00 -19.39 -1.14
C PHE A 46 8.23 -20.00 0.25
N PRO A 47 7.51 -21.06 0.68
CA PRO A 47 7.58 -21.57 2.05
C PRO A 47 8.95 -22.18 2.43
N ARG A 48 9.72 -22.63 1.43
CA ARG A 48 11.04 -23.28 1.61
C ARG A 48 12.03 -22.88 0.52
N GLU A 49 11.82 -21.71 -0.09
CA GLU A 49 12.67 -21.23 -1.17
C GLU A 49 14.08 -20.92 -0.65
N LYS A 50 15.11 -21.28 -1.42
CA LYS A 50 16.49 -20.91 -1.06
C LYS A 50 16.73 -19.47 -1.46
N LEU A 51 17.38 -18.70 -0.59
CA LEU A 51 17.78 -17.33 -0.92
C LEU A 51 18.98 -17.38 -1.88
N SER A 52 18.69 -17.22 -3.17
CA SER A 52 19.67 -17.21 -4.26
C SER A 52 19.55 -15.90 -5.05
N THR A 53 20.47 -15.65 -5.99
CA THR A 53 20.38 -14.49 -6.89
C THR A 53 19.11 -14.45 -7.72
N ARG A 54 18.41 -15.58 -7.87
CA ARG A 54 17.15 -15.71 -8.61
C ARG A 54 15.91 -15.39 -7.76
N THR A 55 16.04 -15.41 -6.44
CA THR A 55 14.90 -15.29 -5.53
C THR A 55 14.34 -13.86 -5.46
N PRO A 56 15.17 -12.79 -5.31
CA PRO A 56 14.66 -11.42 -5.30
C PRO A 56 13.79 -11.02 -6.51
N PRO A 57 14.17 -11.29 -7.78
CA PRO A 57 13.33 -10.92 -8.92
C PRO A 57 12.02 -11.72 -8.98
N LEU A 58 12.00 -12.98 -8.52
CA LEU A 58 10.77 -13.77 -8.42
C LEU A 58 9.82 -13.21 -7.36
N VAL A 59 10.36 -12.87 -6.18
CA VAL A 59 9.58 -12.23 -5.10
C VAL A 59 9.03 -10.89 -5.55
N ARG A 60 9.83 -10.07 -6.24
CA ARG A 60 9.38 -8.79 -6.80
C ARG A 60 8.22 -8.98 -7.78
N SER A 61 8.30 -9.97 -8.67
CA SER A 61 7.22 -10.29 -9.61
C SER A 61 5.94 -10.67 -8.89
N GLU A 62 6.01 -11.56 -7.90
CA GLU A 62 4.83 -12.02 -7.16
C GLU A 62 4.22 -10.90 -6.31
N LEU A 63 5.03 -10.01 -5.72
CA LEU A 63 4.52 -8.82 -5.02
C LEU A 63 3.82 -7.87 -5.98
N TYR A 64 4.40 -7.60 -7.14
CA TYR A 64 3.79 -6.75 -8.16
C TYR A 64 2.45 -7.32 -8.64
N ASP A 65 2.36 -8.64 -8.86
CA ASP A 65 1.10 -9.31 -9.21
C ASP A 65 0.04 -9.20 -8.11
N VAL A 66 0.42 -9.12 -6.84
CA VAL A 66 -0.53 -8.81 -5.76
C VAL A 66 -1.00 -7.37 -5.85
N LEU A 67 -0.09 -6.42 -6.05
CA LEU A 67 -0.45 -5.00 -6.14
C LEU A 67 -1.41 -4.74 -7.30
N LEU A 68 -1.18 -5.32 -8.48
CA LEU A 68 -2.11 -5.23 -9.62
C LEU A 68 -3.51 -5.74 -9.29
N LYS A 69 -3.62 -6.86 -8.55
CA LYS A 69 -4.93 -7.38 -8.10
C LYS A 69 -5.60 -6.48 -7.08
N LEU A 70 -4.84 -5.76 -6.27
CA LEU A 70 -5.39 -4.79 -5.32
C LEU A 70 -5.84 -3.51 -6.05
N GLU A 71 -5.18 -3.14 -7.14
CA GLU A 71 -5.60 -2.05 -8.03
C GLU A 71 -6.89 -2.37 -8.78
N GLU A 72 -7.02 -3.59 -9.32
CA GLU A 72 -8.28 -4.06 -9.93
C GLU A 72 -9.49 -4.01 -8.98
N LEU A 73 -9.24 -4.05 -7.67
CA LEU A 73 -10.26 -3.97 -6.62
C LEU A 73 -10.45 -2.54 -6.07
N GLU A 74 -9.81 -1.55 -6.67
CA GLU A 74 -9.83 -0.13 -6.23
C GLU A 74 -9.36 0.05 -4.77
N ILE A 75 -8.46 -0.81 -4.30
CA ILE A 75 -7.87 -0.73 -2.95
C ILE A 75 -6.65 0.20 -2.96
N ILE A 76 -5.83 0.09 -4.00
CA ILE A 76 -4.68 0.97 -4.27
C ILE A 76 -4.75 1.45 -5.72
N GLU A 77 -4.01 2.50 -6.06
CA GLU A 77 -3.96 3.07 -7.41
C GLU A 77 -2.51 3.27 -7.89
N GLU A 78 -2.37 3.61 -9.18
CA GLU A 78 -1.09 3.98 -9.80
C GLU A 78 0.02 2.94 -9.61
N VAL A 79 -0.30 1.64 -9.65
CA VAL A 79 0.65 0.56 -9.36
C VAL A 79 1.74 0.50 -10.43
N ASP A 80 1.39 0.66 -11.70
CA ASP A 80 2.37 0.64 -12.79
C ASP A 80 3.28 1.88 -12.76
N ALA A 81 2.71 3.06 -12.49
CA ALA A 81 3.49 4.30 -12.33
C ALA A 81 4.50 4.21 -11.16
N ASN A 82 4.15 3.47 -10.11
CA ASN A 82 4.99 3.28 -8.92
C ASN A 82 5.90 2.04 -8.97
N LYS A 83 5.93 1.30 -10.09
CA LYS A 83 6.63 0.02 -10.22
C LYS A 83 8.14 0.06 -9.92
N ASP A 84 8.79 1.18 -10.23
CA ASP A 84 10.22 1.36 -9.98
C ASP A 84 10.54 1.58 -8.49
N ALA A 85 9.55 2.00 -7.70
CA ALA A 85 9.69 2.11 -6.26
C ALA A 85 9.52 0.75 -5.52
N LEU A 86 9.02 -0.28 -6.21
CA LEU A 86 8.96 -1.64 -5.68
C LEU A 86 10.35 -2.30 -5.76
N ILE A 87 11.04 -2.29 -4.62
CA ILE A 87 12.41 -2.78 -4.49
C ILE A 87 12.40 -4.04 -3.64
N VAL A 88 13.13 -5.06 -4.09
CA VAL A 88 13.34 -6.31 -3.33
C VAL A 88 14.83 -6.64 -3.39
N GLU A 89 15.49 -6.64 -2.24
CA GLU A 89 16.94 -6.78 -2.14
C GLU A 89 17.36 -7.57 -0.89
N PRO A 90 18.46 -8.34 -0.94
CA PRO A 90 18.99 -9.01 0.23
C PRO A 90 19.46 -8.00 1.27
N ASP A 91 19.37 -8.36 2.54
CA ASP A 91 19.88 -7.52 3.62
C ASP A 91 21.41 -7.48 3.60
N SER A 92 21.99 -6.31 3.88
CA SER A 92 23.44 -6.11 3.89
C SER A 92 24.15 -6.69 5.12
N GLN A 93 23.42 -6.92 6.20
CA GLN A 93 23.94 -7.41 7.49
C GLN A 93 23.49 -8.85 7.79
N ASP A 94 22.31 -9.25 7.31
CA ASP A 94 21.77 -10.59 7.50
C ASP A 94 21.66 -11.37 6.18
N VAL A 95 22.57 -12.33 6.00
CA VAL A 95 22.65 -13.18 4.81
C VAL A 95 21.42 -14.06 4.58
N ASN A 96 20.53 -14.21 5.56
CA ASN A 96 19.30 -15.01 5.46
C ASN A 96 18.03 -14.16 5.29
N ARG A 97 18.17 -12.84 5.11
CA ARG A 97 17.04 -11.92 5.06
C ARG A 97 16.90 -11.27 3.69
N LEU A 98 15.65 -11.20 3.23
CA LEU A 98 15.25 -10.47 2.03
C LEU A 98 14.34 -9.31 2.45
N ASN A 99 14.70 -8.09 2.05
CA ASN A 99 13.94 -6.88 2.32
C ASN A 99 13.10 -6.51 1.10
N ALA A 100 11.92 -5.96 1.34
CA ALA A 100 11.05 -5.41 0.31
C ALA A 100 10.55 -4.02 0.71
N ARG A 101 10.72 -3.05 -0.19
CA ARG A 101 10.05 -1.75 -0.14
C ARG A 101 8.86 -1.82 -1.08
N ILE A 102 7.65 -1.76 -0.52
CA ILE A 102 6.41 -1.91 -1.27
C ILE A 102 5.75 -0.53 -1.36
N PRO A 103 5.71 0.11 -2.53
CA PRO A 103 4.93 1.32 -2.73
C PRO A 103 3.44 0.98 -2.70
N SER A 104 2.64 1.83 -2.07
CA SER A 104 1.20 1.62 -1.95
C SER A 104 0.54 2.98 -1.92
N ASP A 105 0.02 3.40 -3.09
CA ASP A 105 -0.82 4.58 -3.19
C ASP A 105 -2.26 4.17 -2.88
N VAL A 106 -2.82 4.69 -1.80
CA VAL A 106 -4.12 4.24 -1.31
C VAL A 106 -5.21 5.06 -1.97
N VAL A 107 -6.21 4.38 -2.54
CA VAL A 107 -7.39 5.07 -3.07
C VAL A 107 -8.07 5.85 -1.94
N ASN A 108 -8.15 7.16 -2.14
CA ASN A 108 -8.65 8.07 -1.12
C ASN A 108 -10.17 8.00 -0.97
N GLY A 109 -10.64 8.19 0.27
CA GLY A 109 -12.07 8.28 0.55
C GLY A 109 -12.65 9.62 0.07
N LEU A 110 -13.74 9.59 -0.70
CA LEU A 110 -14.48 10.79 -1.07
C LEU A 110 -15.31 11.30 0.12
N HIS A 111 -14.75 12.22 0.90
CA HIS A 111 -15.43 12.81 2.07
C HIS A 111 -16.18 14.11 1.77
N VAL A 112 -15.74 14.89 0.79
CA VAL A 112 -16.35 16.18 0.43
C VAL A 112 -16.53 16.23 -1.08
N PHE A 113 -17.77 16.45 -1.53
CA PHE A 113 -18.09 16.70 -2.93
C PHE A 113 -18.45 18.18 -3.11
N ALA A 114 -17.74 18.86 -4.00
CA ALA A 114 -18.02 20.25 -4.37
C ALA A 114 -18.47 20.28 -5.83
N GLY A 115 -19.73 20.65 -6.07
CA GLY A 115 -20.33 20.71 -7.41
C GLY A 115 -20.82 22.11 -7.74
N ARG A 116 -20.49 22.59 -8.94
CA ARG A 116 -21.12 23.75 -9.58
C ARG A 116 -21.95 23.25 -10.75
N ILE A 117 -23.22 23.66 -10.81
CA ILE A 117 -24.14 23.30 -11.90
C ILE A 117 -24.34 24.54 -12.75
N ASP A 118 -23.90 24.48 -14.00
CA ASP A 118 -24.10 25.55 -14.98
C ASP A 118 -25.18 25.12 -15.98
N LEU A 119 -26.11 26.03 -16.29
CA LEU A 119 -27.14 25.83 -17.30
C LEU A 119 -26.52 26.02 -18.69
N LEU A 120 -26.63 25.00 -19.54
CA LEU A 120 -26.28 25.09 -20.96
C LEU A 120 -27.59 25.20 -21.76
N LEU A 121 -27.74 26.31 -22.48
CA LEU A 121 -28.78 26.57 -23.50
C LEU A 121 -28.11 26.82 -24.84
#